data_AF-A0A924X1N3-F1
#
_entry.id   AF-A0A924X1N3-F1
#
_cell.length_a   1.000
_cell.length_b   1.000
_cell.length_c   1.000
_cell.angle_alpha   90.00
_cell.angle_beta   90.00
_cell.angle_gamma   90.00
#
_symmetry.space_group_name_H-M   'P 1'
#
loop_
_entity.id
_entity.type
_entity.pdbx_description
1 polymer ?
#
loop_
_entity_poly.entity_id
_entity_poly.type
_entity_poly.pdbx_seq_one_letter_code
_entity_poly.pdbx_strand_id
1 'polypeptide(L)'
;HNYIIEESIGYLIKHAQVALHRTIDAKMTALDLTALQWAPLMLLVYDKGRTAAELSRCSGVETSTMTRMLDRLETKELIKRERSNSDRRVIF
;
A
#
# COMPACT_ATOMS: atom_id res chain seq x y z
N HIS A 1 -35.34 -16.62 -0.35
CA HIS A 1 -34.32 -15.69 -0.91
C HIS A 1 -33.13 -16.54 -1.32
N ASN A 2 -32.89 -16.73 -2.61
CA ASN A 2 -31.82 -17.59 -3.11
C ASN A 2 -30.57 -16.70 -3.31
N TYR A 3 -29.77 -16.56 -2.25
CA TYR A 3 -28.52 -15.80 -2.32
C TYR A 3 -27.41 -16.73 -2.83
N ILE A 4 -26.84 -16.40 -3.99
CA ILE A 4 -25.70 -17.10 -4.57
C ILE A 4 -24.44 -16.31 -4.18
N ILE A 5 -23.56 -16.93 -3.40
CA ILE A 5 -22.38 -16.27 -2.85
C ILE A 5 -21.44 -15.82 -3.97
N GLU A 6 -21.36 -16.61 -5.03
CA GLU A 6 -20.48 -16.41 -6.19
C GLU A 6 -20.88 -15.18 -7.02
N GLU A 7 -22.15 -14.77 -6.98
CA GLU A 7 -22.66 -13.56 -7.62
C GLU A 7 -22.61 -12.34 -6.68
N SER A 8 -22.26 -12.55 -5.41
CA SER A 8 -22.14 -11.46 -4.45
C SER A 8 -21.03 -10.50 -4.86
N ILE A 9 -21.35 -9.21 -4.92
CA ILE A 9 -20.39 -8.17 -5.23
C ILE A 9 -19.19 -8.18 -4.26
N GLY A 10 -19.42 -8.49 -2.98
CA GLY A 10 -18.35 -8.57 -1.98
C GLY A 10 -17.41 -9.75 -2.24
N TYR A 11 -17.96 -10.90 -2.65
CA TYR A 11 -17.19 -12.07 -3.02
C TYR A 11 -16.35 -11.80 -4.28
N LEU A 12 -16.96 -11.24 -5.32
CA LEU A 12 -16.30 -10.90 -6.58
C LEU A 12 -15.18 -9.87 -6.39
N ILE A 13 -15.42 -8.80 -5.62
CA ILE A 13 -14.39 -7.80 -5.29
C ILE A 13 -13.23 -8.45 -4.55
N LYS A 14 -13.50 -9.30 -3.55
CA LYS A 14 -12.44 -9.97 -2.79
C LYS A 14 -11.61 -10.88 -3.68
N HIS A 15 -12.25 -11.65 -4.56
CA HIS A 15 -11.56 -12.51 -5.52
C HIS A 15 -10.70 -11.71 -6.51
N ALA A 16 -11.22 -10.61 -7.05
CA ALA A 16 -10.47 -9.71 -7.92
C ALA A 16 -9.26 -9.10 -7.21
N GLN A 17 -9.42 -8.64 -5.95
CA GLN A 17 -8.32 -8.13 -5.13
C GLN A 17 -7.24 -9.19 -4.90
N VAL A 18 -7.63 -10.44 -4.61
CA VAL A 18 -6.66 -11.54 -4.42
C VAL A 18 -5.90 -11.85 -5.70
N ALA A 19 -6.59 -11.90 -6.84
CA ALA A 19 -5.95 -12.12 -8.15
C ALA A 19 -4.98 -10.97 -8.52
N LEU A 20 -5.37 -9.73 -8.23
CA LEU A 20 -4.52 -8.56 -8.43
C LEU A 20 -3.27 -8.62 -7.55
N HIS A 21 -3.41 -8.89 -6.25
CA HIS A 21 -2.27 -9.01 -5.33
C HIS A 21 -1.31 -10.11 -5.76
N ARG A 22 -1.80 -11.29 -6.14
CA ARG A 22 -0.95 -12.38 -6.66
C ARG A 22 -0.16 -11.97 -7.89
N THR A 23 -0.77 -11.20 -8.79
CA THR A 23 -0.11 -10.70 -10.00
C THR A 23 0.98 -9.68 -9.65
N ILE A 24 0.71 -8.79 -8.69
CA ILE A 24 1.69 -7.83 -8.20
C ILE A 24 2.84 -8.57 -7.50
N ASP A 25 2.55 -9.49 -6.59
CA ASP A 25 3.56 -10.30 -5.89
C ASP A 25 4.50 -11.00 -6.87
N ALA A 26 3.97 -11.64 -7.91
CA ALA A 26 4.77 -12.32 -8.94
C ALA A 26 5.71 -11.35 -9.69
N LYS A 27 5.25 -10.13 -10.01
CA LYS A 27 6.07 -9.12 -10.68
C LYS A 27 7.08 -8.46 -9.74
N MET A 28 6.74 -8.35 -8.47
CA MET A 28 7.52 -7.64 -7.45
C MET A 28 8.48 -8.56 -6.69
N THR A 29 8.43 -9.87 -6.93
CA THR A 29 9.34 -10.87 -6.36
C THR A 29 10.81 -10.50 -6.62
N ALA A 30 11.13 -9.95 -7.80
CA ALA A 30 12.49 -9.52 -8.13
C ALA A 30 13.01 -8.35 -7.27
N LEU A 31 12.12 -7.57 -6.66
CA LEU A 31 12.43 -6.48 -5.75
C LEU A 31 12.28 -6.90 -4.27
N ASP A 32 12.00 -8.18 -4.02
CA ASP A 32 11.67 -8.74 -2.71
C ASP A 32 10.53 -7.94 -2.04
N LEU A 33 9.53 -7.54 -2.84
CA LEU A 33 8.38 -6.77 -2.40
C LEU A 33 7.10 -7.61 -2.49
N THR A 34 6.21 -7.42 -1.52
CA THR A 34 4.83 -7.92 -1.59
C THR A 34 3.87 -6.83 -2.08
N ALA A 35 2.68 -7.20 -2.55
CA ALA A 35 1.64 -6.29 -3.00
C ALA A 35 1.22 -5.28 -1.91
N LEU A 36 1.27 -5.70 -0.65
CA LEU A 36 1.05 -4.84 0.52
C LEU A 36 2.16 -3.79 0.70
N GLN A 37 3.39 -4.08 0.29
CA GLN A 37 4.51 -3.13 0.34
C GLN A 37 4.56 -2.25 -0.92
N TRP A 38 4.06 -2.74 -2.05
CA TRP A 38 3.98 -2.00 -3.31
C TRP A 38 3.00 -0.82 -3.24
N ALA A 39 1.88 -0.97 -2.53
CA ALA A 39 0.85 0.07 -2.46
C ALA A 39 1.37 1.45 -1.98
N PRO A 40 2.11 1.58 -0.85
CA PRO A 40 2.68 2.87 -0.44
C PRO A 40 3.64 3.45 -1.47
N LEU A 41 4.46 2.62 -2.11
CA LEU A 41 5.42 3.07 -3.12
C LEU A 41 4.69 3.72 -4.30
N MET A 42 3.58 3.14 -4.76
CA MET A 42 2.80 3.73 -5.85
C MET A 42 2.11 5.04 -5.47
N LEU A 43 1.62 5.14 -4.24
CA LEU A 43 1.02 6.37 -3.75
C LEU A 43 2.06 7.51 -3.70
N LEU A 44 3.30 7.21 -3.33
CA LEU A 44 4.41 8.16 -3.38
C LEU A 44 4.76 8.56 -4.82
N VAL A 45 4.91 7.58 -5.73
CA VAL A 45 5.23 7.82 -7.15
C VAL A 45 4.17 8.69 -7.84
N TYR A 46 2.90 8.54 -7.47
CA TYR A 46 1.80 9.34 -8.01
C TYR A 46 1.44 10.57 -7.17
N ASP A 47 2.31 10.98 -6.25
CA ASP A 47 2.18 12.18 -5.41
C ASP A 47 0.83 12.26 -4.67
N LYS A 48 0.34 11.11 -4.18
CA LYS A 48 -0.94 11.00 -3.45
C LYS A 48 -0.81 11.28 -1.96
N GLY A 49 0.40 11.45 -1.46
CA GLY A 49 0.67 11.80 -0.07
C GLY A 49 2.16 11.77 0.20
N ARG A 50 2.57 12.50 1.22
CA ARG A 50 3.97 12.68 1.62
C ARG A 50 4.23 12.19 3.04
N THR A 51 3.17 12.04 3.83
CA THR A 51 3.24 11.49 5.19
C THR A 51 2.46 10.19 5.32
N ALA A 52 2.80 9.34 6.29
CA ALA A 52 2.07 8.09 6.56
C ALA A 52 0.56 8.32 6.82
N ALA A 53 0.20 9.47 7.42
CA ALA A 53 -1.19 9.83 7.68
C ALA A 53 -1.96 10.19 6.39
N GLU A 54 -1.32 10.87 5.43
CA GLU A 54 -1.92 11.17 4.14
C GLU A 54 -2.10 9.89 3.32
N LEU A 55 -1.07 9.06 3.23
CA LEU A 55 -1.10 7.80 2.52
C LEU A 55 -2.16 6.84 3.11
N SER A 56 -2.30 6.82 4.44
CA SER A 56 -3.36 6.09 5.14
C SER A 56 -4.75 6.57 4.72
N ARG A 57 -5.01 7.88 4.70
CA ARG A 57 -6.30 8.43 4.26
C ARG A 57 -6.60 8.10 2.80
N CYS A 58 -5.60 8.12 1.93
CA CYS A 58 -5.78 7.80 0.51
C CYS A 58 -6.06 6.31 0.24
N SER A 59 -5.52 5.42 1.05
CA SER A 59 -5.61 3.96 0.85
C SER A 59 -6.63 3.25 1.72
N GLY A 60 -7.13 3.90 2.79
CA GLY A 60 -7.96 3.26 3.81
C GLY A 60 -7.21 2.29 4.71
N VAL A 61 -5.88 2.20 4.58
CA VAL A 61 -5.02 1.39 5.45
C VAL A 61 -4.75 2.15 6.74
N GLU A 62 -4.78 1.49 7.89
CA GLU A 62 -4.42 2.13 9.16
C GLU A 62 -3.02 2.75 9.14
N THR A 63 -2.86 3.94 9.73
CA THR A 63 -1.57 4.65 9.79
C THR A 63 -0.45 3.78 10.39
N SER A 64 -0.74 2.96 11.40
CA SER A 64 0.26 2.07 12.01
C SER A 64 0.80 1.03 11.01
N THR A 65 -0.07 0.50 10.15
CA THR A 65 0.26 -0.44 9.09
C THR A 65 1.02 0.26 7.97
N MET A 66 0.58 1.46 7.59
CA MET A 66 1.27 2.29 6.61
C MET A 66 2.71 2.61 7.04
N THR A 67 2.94 2.98 8.30
CA THR A 67 4.29 3.22 8.85
C THR A 67 5.18 1.98 8.70
N ARG A 68 4.67 0.78 9.07
CA ARG A 68 5.43 -0.47 8.92
C ARG A 68 5.77 -0.79 7.46
N MET A 69 4.86 -0.49 6.52
CA MET A 69 5.15 -0.69 5.09
C MET A 69 6.25 0.26 4.61
N LEU A 70 6.20 1.53 5.03
CA LEU A 70 7.21 2.53 4.71
C LEU A 70 8.57 2.19 5.34
N ASP A 71 8.62 1.71 6.60
CA ASP A 71 9.86 1.24 7.25
C ASP A 71 10.53 0.13 6.42
N ARG A 72 9.74 -0.80 5.87
CA ARG A 72 10.25 -1.90 5.04
C ARG A 72 10.78 -1.40 3.70
N LEU A 73 10.09 -0.44 3.08
CA LEU A 73 10.55 0.18 1.84
C LEU A 73 11.86 0.95 2.06
N GLU A 74 12.00 1.66 3.18
CA GLU A 74 13.22 2.36 3.55
C GLU A 74 14.38 1.40 3.86
N THR A 75 14.11 0.29 4.57
CA THR A 75 15.11 -0.77 4.84
C THR A 75 15.63 -1.40 3.55
N LYS A 76 14.81 -1.39 2.49
CA LYS A 76 15.16 -1.87 1.14
C LYS A 76 15.78 -0.77 0.26
N GLU A 77 16.01 0.41 0.81
CA GLU A 77 16.57 1.57 0.12
C GLU A 77 15.72 2.06 -1.07
N LEU A 78 14.42 1.73 -1.09
CA LEU A 78 13.51 2.10 -2.17
C LEU A 78 12.89 3.49 -1.96
N ILE A 79 12.85 3.95 -0.72
CA ILE A 79 12.42 5.30 -0.34
C ILE A 79 13.39 5.85 0.70
N LYS A 80 13.39 7.17 0.87
CA LYS A 80 14.18 7.84 1.89
C LYS A 80 13.30 8.79 2.69
N ARG A 81 13.51 8.83 4.01
CA ARG A 81 12.88 9.82 4.87
C ARG A 81 13.60 11.16 4.79
N GLU A 82 12.86 12.19 4.43
CA GLU A 82 13.28 13.57 4.59
C GLU A 82 12.57 14.19 5.80
N ARG A 83 13.36 14.77 6.70
CA ARG A 83 12.80 15.58 7.80
C ARG A 83 12.60 16.98 7.27
N SER A 84 11.36 17.43 7.21
CA SER A 84 11.08 18.84 6.95
C SER A 84 11.42 19.67 8.19
N ASN A 85 12.03 20.84 7.96
CA ASN A 85 12.27 21.83 9.00
C ASN A 85 10.96 22.50 9.48
N SER A 86 9.88 22.42 8.69
CA SER A 86 8.57 23.03 9.01
C SER A 86 7.56 22.06 9.60
N ASP A 87 7.62 20.77 9.25
CA ASP A 87 6.80 19.71 9.86
C ASP A 87 7.69 18.53 10.24
N ARG A 88 7.76 18.23 11.54
CA ARG A 88 8.57 17.12 12.08
C ARG A 88 7.96 15.75 11.80
N ARG A 89 6.77 15.68 11.21
CA ARG A 89 6.21 14.44 10.68
C ARG A 89 7.05 14.07 9.46
N VAL A 90 7.73 12.93 9.57
CA VAL A 90 8.56 12.34 8.52
C VAL A 90 7.86 12.41 7.15
N ILE A 91 8.56 12.98 6.16
CA ILE A 91 8.15 13.10 4.76
C ILE A 91 8.95 12.10 3.91
N PHE A 92 8.34 11.55 2.86
CA PHE A 92 8.97 10.64 1.90
C PHE A 92 8.90 11.18 0.46
#